data_AF-A0A955Z0B7-F1
#
_entry.id   AF-A0A955Z0B7-F1
#
_cell.length_a   1.000
_cell.length_b   1.000
_cell.length_c   1.000
_cell.angle_alpha   90.00
_cell.angle_beta   90.00
_cell.angle_gamma   90.00
#
_symmetry.space_group_name_H-M   'P 1'
#
loop_
_entity.id
_entity.type
_entity.pdbx_description
1 polymer ?
#
loop_
_entity_poly.entity_id
_entity_poly.type
_entity_poly.pdbx_seq_one_letter_code
_entity_poly.pdbx_strand_id
1 'polypeptide(L)'
;MRRFFLLSLFLPLGGLVYACSSKDETPPPQAEPDGSAPPNPTTTGTNPPPPPPDDGGFNFDATTDAGGYVDPIKGAPAPTMATEVVGATFIDGIQWRATDATLYFTVPYDPGDLYKWKPGDAAPTIVRSGGYAIGNGINKANELVTAEAVPPRVTRTRPDGGVEEIASSADGGAAAIPFLAPNDIAVSKAGILYVTDPAYQNPGTNSIFWISGQGGANLIEAFPQLDGPNGVSISPDDKTLYVSFTNPPPPAVPFIAKYPLDAKGVPGVRAKFVDVGPDSDPDGLAVDDQGDVFVARKRVTDAGATLGAVDAFKDDGTKIGSINVPEPATSIGFGGADRKTLFIGTQGSKIYQVKLNVAGLPH
;
A
#
# COMPACT_ATOMS: atom_id res chain seq x y z
N MET A 1 64.41 -0.97 -31.37
CA MET A 1 63.95 0.13 -32.26
C MET A 1 62.42 0.23 -32.12
N ARG A 2 61.92 1.44 -31.81
CA ARG A 2 60.52 1.97 -31.85
C ARG A 2 59.48 1.19 -31.00
N ARG A 3 58.96 1.61 -29.84
CA ARG A 3 58.33 2.87 -29.35
C ARG A 3 57.21 3.42 -30.24
N PHE A 4 55.96 3.31 -29.77
CA PHE A 4 54.93 4.34 -29.86
C PHE A 4 54.02 4.32 -28.61
N PHE A 5 53.72 5.53 -28.12
CA PHE A 5 52.94 5.93 -26.95
C PHE A 5 51.72 6.70 -27.46
N LEU A 6 50.55 6.59 -26.82
CA LEU A 6 49.43 7.57 -26.84
C LEU A 6 48.40 7.03 -25.80
N LEU A 7 48.33 7.49 -24.54
CA LEU A 7 47.87 8.76 -23.96
C LEU A 7 46.37 9.09 -24.16
N SER A 8 45.59 8.72 -23.13
CA SER A 8 44.45 9.41 -22.45
C SER A 8 43.35 10.14 -23.23
N LEU A 9 42.09 9.85 -22.86
CA LEU A 9 41.18 10.88 -22.32
C LEU A 9 40.03 10.25 -21.50
N PHE A 10 39.94 10.65 -20.22
CA PHE A 10 38.75 10.54 -19.36
C PHE A 10 37.83 11.73 -19.64
N LEU A 11 36.51 11.52 -19.74
CA LEU A 11 35.50 12.55 -19.56
C LEU A 11 34.25 11.93 -18.89
N PRO A 12 33.61 12.63 -17.93
CA PRO A 12 32.45 12.14 -17.19
C PRO A 12 31.15 12.47 -17.93
N LEU A 13 30.17 11.56 -17.90
CA LEU A 13 28.78 11.89 -18.27
C LEU A 13 28.05 12.37 -17.02
N GLY A 14 27.88 13.69 -16.95
CA GLY A 14 27.04 14.38 -15.99
C GLY A 14 25.55 14.13 -16.21
N GLY A 15 24.81 14.25 -15.11
CA GLY A 15 23.37 14.07 -15.05
C GLY A 15 22.59 15.03 -15.96
N LEU A 16 21.45 14.53 -16.41
CA LEU A 16 20.43 15.31 -17.09
C LEU A 16 19.23 15.44 -16.15
N VAL A 17 19.15 16.58 -15.48
CA VAL A 17 17.94 17.05 -14.79
C VAL A 17 17.02 17.61 -15.86
N TYR A 18 15.87 16.97 -16.08
CA TYR A 18 14.82 17.53 -16.92
C TYR A 18 13.91 18.41 -16.06
N ALA A 19 14.27 19.69 -15.93
CA ALA A 19 13.38 20.73 -15.42
C ALA A 19 12.58 21.28 -16.60
N CYS A 20 11.30 20.91 -16.71
CA CYS A 20 10.38 21.56 -17.64
C CYS A 20 9.82 22.83 -16.96
N SER A 21 10.30 23.97 -17.45
CA SER A 21 9.79 25.32 -17.20
C SER A 21 8.33 25.44 -17.65
N SER A 22 7.43 25.78 -16.72
CA SER A 22 6.15 26.40 -17.05
C SER A 22 6.34 27.91 -17.09
N LYS A 23 6.09 28.50 -18.25
CA LYS A 23 6.04 29.94 -18.46
C LYS A 23 4.78 30.51 -17.81
N ASP A 24 4.97 31.61 -17.10
CA ASP A 24 3.92 32.54 -16.67
C ASP A 24 3.18 33.08 -17.90
N GLU A 25 1.88 32.83 -17.98
CA GLU A 25 0.95 33.69 -18.72
C GLU A 25 -0.29 33.95 -17.85
N THR A 26 -0.36 35.16 -17.29
CA THR A 26 -1.52 35.73 -16.61
C THR A 26 -2.70 35.93 -17.58
N PRO A 27 -3.93 35.48 -17.26
CA PRO A 27 -5.11 35.85 -18.03
C PRO A 27 -5.64 37.25 -17.62
N PRO A 28 -6.25 38.01 -18.55
CA PRO A 28 -6.75 39.37 -18.29
C PRO A 28 -8.08 39.35 -17.49
N PRO A 29 -8.45 40.47 -16.83
CA PRO A 29 -9.54 40.50 -15.86
C PRO A 29 -10.92 40.45 -16.54
N GLN A 30 -11.81 39.60 -16.01
CA GLN A 30 -13.24 39.62 -16.37
C GLN A 30 -14.01 40.58 -15.46
N ALA A 31 -14.84 41.41 -16.08
CA ALA A 31 -15.71 42.39 -15.45
C ALA A 31 -17.01 41.73 -14.92
N GLU A 32 -17.44 42.15 -13.72
CA GLU A 32 -18.78 41.86 -13.17
C GLU A 32 -19.87 42.69 -13.86
N PRO A 33 -21.12 42.18 -13.85
CA PRO A 33 -22.22 43.07 -13.49
C PRO A 33 -23.27 42.43 -12.55
N ASP A 34 -23.51 43.17 -11.46
CA ASP A 34 -24.76 43.57 -10.79
C ASP A 34 -26.03 42.68 -10.83
N GLY A 35 -26.44 42.29 -9.62
CA GLY A 35 -27.80 42.28 -9.03
C GLY A 35 -29.06 42.11 -9.91
N SER A 36 -29.81 41.04 -9.64
CA SER A 36 -31.26 41.10 -9.33
C SER A 36 -31.87 39.70 -9.09
N ALA A 37 -32.70 39.59 -8.05
CA ALA A 37 -33.74 38.54 -7.87
C ALA A 37 -35.12 39.15 -8.26
N PRO A 38 -36.29 38.46 -8.25
CA PRO A 38 -36.70 37.03 -8.07
C PRO A 38 -37.64 36.60 -9.27
N PRO A 39 -38.64 35.64 -9.25
CA PRO A 39 -39.20 34.78 -8.21
C PRO A 39 -39.41 33.27 -8.54
N ASN A 40 -39.79 32.53 -7.49
CA ASN A 40 -40.13 31.11 -7.42
C ASN A 40 -41.48 30.80 -8.10
N PRO A 41 -41.68 29.58 -8.68
CA PRO A 41 -42.77 28.74 -8.15
C PRO A 41 -42.50 27.21 -8.12
N THR A 42 -42.81 26.62 -6.96
CA THR A 42 -43.47 25.33 -6.66
C THR A 42 -43.21 24.04 -7.48
N THR A 43 -42.52 23.11 -6.81
CA THR A 43 -42.81 21.66 -6.55
C THR A 43 -43.16 20.69 -7.70
N THR A 44 -42.35 19.64 -7.87
CA THR A 44 -42.61 18.24 -7.45
C THR A 44 -41.48 17.30 -7.90
N GLY A 45 -41.01 16.41 -7.02
CA GLY A 45 -40.08 15.31 -7.34
C GLY A 45 -38.85 15.22 -6.41
N THR A 46 -39.02 14.78 -5.17
CA THR A 46 -37.92 14.63 -4.20
C THR A 46 -37.16 13.32 -4.44
N ASN A 47 -35.97 13.41 -5.04
CA ASN A 47 -34.88 12.47 -4.71
C ASN A 47 -34.45 12.75 -3.25
N PRO A 48 -34.07 11.72 -2.47
CA PRO A 48 -33.55 11.96 -1.13
C PRO A 48 -32.29 12.85 -1.20
N PRO A 49 -32.12 13.80 -0.26
CA PRO A 49 -30.93 14.63 -0.24
C PRO A 49 -29.68 13.76 -0.03
N PRO A 50 -28.52 14.16 -0.59
CA PRO A 50 -27.25 13.53 -0.24
C PRO A 50 -27.04 13.60 1.27
N PRO A 51 -26.36 12.61 1.88
CA PRO A 51 -26.09 12.62 3.31
C PRO A 51 -25.30 13.88 3.68
N PRO A 52 -25.52 14.43 4.88
CA PRO A 52 -24.82 15.63 5.32
C PRO A 52 -23.30 15.37 5.41
N PRO A 53 -22.46 16.40 5.23
CA PRO A 53 -21.04 16.30 5.49
C PRO A 53 -20.83 15.94 6.97
N ASP A 54 -20.00 14.91 7.20
CA ASP A 54 -19.68 14.35 8.51
C ASP A 54 -18.97 15.41 9.38
N ASP A 55 -19.67 15.93 10.40
CA ASP A 55 -19.20 16.94 11.34
C ASP A 55 -18.62 16.31 12.62
N GLY A 56 -17.83 15.24 12.46
CA GLY A 56 -16.62 15.05 13.26
C GLY A 56 -16.76 14.93 14.78
N GLY A 57 -17.89 14.47 15.32
CA GLY A 57 -17.93 14.20 16.75
C GLY A 57 -19.06 13.34 17.23
N PHE A 58 -18.77 12.09 17.61
CA PHE A 58 -19.38 11.43 18.78
C PHE A 58 -18.43 10.40 19.39
N ASN A 59 -18.32 10.44 20.72
CA ASN A 59 -17.51 9.57 21.55
C ASN A 59 -18.45 8.56 22.24
N PHE A 60 -18.36 7.26 21.91
CA PHE A 60 -18.99 6.16 22.65
C PHE A 60 -18.19 4.88 22.49
N ASP A 61 -17.95 4.21 23.62
CA ASP A 61 -17.27 2.92 23.79
C ASP A 61 -17.69 1.87 22.74
N ALA A 62 -16.72 1.05 22.33
CA ALA A 62 -16.92 -0.04 21.38
C ALA A 62 -18.06 -0.95 21.84
N THR A 63 -19.21 -0.84 21.17
CA THR A 63 -20.39 -1.67 21.43
C THR A 63 -20.42 -2.73 20.36
N THR A 64 -20.21 -3.98 20.79
CA THR A 64 -20.48 -5.17 19.99
C THR A 64 -21.95 -5.14 19.57
N ASP A 65 -22.25 -5.34 18.29
CA ASP A 65 -23.64 -5.49 17.87
C ASP A 65 -24.20 -6.85 18.33
N ALA A 66 -25.51 -7.07 18.12
CA ALA A 66 -26.16 -8.32 18.53
C ALA A 66 -25.60 -9.58 17.83
N GLY A 67 -24.80 -9.40 16.76
CA GLY A 67 -24.09 -10.45 16.06
C GLY A 67 -22.65 -10.68 16.55
N GLY A 68 -22.18 -9.90 17.54
CA GLY A 68 -20.82 -9.97 18.05
C GLY A 68 -19.78 -9.24 17.19
N TYR A 69 -20.21 -8.48 16.17
CA TYR A 69 -19.31 -7.64 15.37
C TYR A 69 -18.91 -6.38 16.15
N VAL A 70 -17.63 -6.05 16.11
CA VAL A 70 -17.04 -4.86 16.70
C VAL A 70 -16.70 -3.88 15.58
N ASP A 71 -17.24 -2.66 15.64
CA ASP A 71 -16.79 -1.61 14.71
C ASP A 71 -15.31 -1.25 14.99
N PRO A 72 -14.41 -1.42 14.01
CA PRO A 72 -12.98 -1.26 14.24
C PRO A 72 -12.55 0.17 14.57
N ILE A 73 -13.27 1.18 14.07
CA ILE A 73 -12.86 2.59 14.13
C ILE A 73 -13.75 3.45 15.03
N LYS A 74 -14.90 2.93 15.46
CA LYS A 74 -15.81 3.64 16.36
C LYS A 74 -15.11 4.07 17.65
N GLY A 75 -15.07 5.39 17.89
CA GLY A 75 -14.43 5.97 19.07
C GLY A 75 -12.91 5.83 19.10
N ALA A 76 -12.28 5.40 18.00
CA ALA A 76 -10.82 5.39 17.90
C ALA A 76 -10.26 6.81 18.04
N PRO A 77 -9.13 6.99 18.74
CA PRO A 77 -8.50 8.30 18.87
C PRO A 77 -7.99 8.80 17.50
N ALA A 78 -7.71 10.10 17.42
CA ALA A 78 -7.02 10.63 16.25
C ALA A 78 -5.62 9.97 16.08
N PRO A 79 -5.18 9.70 14.83
CA PRO A 79 -3.83 9.20 14.60
C PRO A 79 -2.76 10.14 15.15
N THR A 80 -1.72 9.56 15.75
CA THR A 80 -0.56 10.28 16.28
C THR A 80 0.70 9.83 15.57
N MET A 81 1.69 10.70 15.42
CA MET A 81 2.99 10.30 14.89
C MET A 81 3.66 9.29 15.84
N ALA A 82 4.03 8.13 15.30
CA ALA A 82 4.75 7.09 16.03
C ALA A 82 6.26 7.32 15.97
N THR A 83 6.79 7.60 14.78
CA THR A 83 8.21 7.82 14.52
C THR A 83 8.43 8.56 13.20
N GLU A 84 9.66 9.00 12.98
CA GLU A 84 10.09 9.71 11.76
C GLU A 84 11.47 9.21 11.30
N VAL A 85 11.63 9.03 9.98
CA VAL A 85 12.92 8.80 9.33
C VAL A 85 13.37 10.09 8.65
N VAL A 86 14.29 10.80 9.29
CA VAL A 86 14.80 12.08 8.76
C VAL A 86 15.39 11.90 7.37
N GLY A 87 14.88 12.67 6.41
CA GLY A 87 15.34 12.66 5.02
C GLY A 87 14.62 11.65 4.11
N ALA A 88 13.77 10.77 4.66
CA ALA A 88 12.91 9.91 3.85
C ALA A 88 11.80 10.74 3.18
N THR A 89 11.42 10.32 1.97
CA THR A 89 10.33 10.94 1.20
C THR A 89 9.17 9.98 0.96
N PHE A 90 9.33 8.72 1.36
CA PHE A 90 8.34 7.67 1.19
C PHE A 90 8.61 6.58 2.23
N ILE A 91 7.57 6.09 2.89
CA ILE A 91 7.62 4.96 3.81
C ILE A 91 6.69 3.87 3.28
N ASP A 92 7.12 2.62 3.26
CA ASP A 92 6.32 1.51 2.74
C ASP A 92 6.55 0.21 3.53
N GLY A 93 5.94 -0.90 3.10
CA GLY A 93 6.17 -2.25 3.62
C GLY A 93 6.00 -2.39 5.12
N ILE A 94 5.02 -1.72 5.72
CA ILE A 94 4.80 -1.71 7.16
C ILE A 94 4.41 -3.11 7.64
N GLN A 95 5.27 -3.71 8.47
CA GLN A 95 5.06 -5.06 8.98
C GLN A 95 5.51 -5.19 10.44
N TRP A 96 4.61 -5.62 11.32
CA TRP A 96 4.95 -5.91 12.71
C TRP A 96 5.45 -7.34 12.87
N ARG A 97 6.52 -7.51 13.66
CA ARG A 97 6.99 -8.82 14.13
C ARG A 97 6.78 -8.95 15.63
N ALA A 98 5.89 -9.86 16.01
CA ALA A 98 5.47 -10.01 17.41
C ALA A 98 6.56 -10.59 18.32
N THR A 99 7.41 -11.48 17.81
CA THR A 99 8.42 -12.21 18.61
C THR A 99 9.48 -11.31 19.24
N ASP A 100 9.72 -10.13 18.67
CA ASP A 100 10.66 -9.14 19.22
C ASP A 100 10.05 -7.74 19.41
N ALA A 101 8.74 -7.61 19.22
CA ALA A 101 7.98 -6.37 19.32
C ALA A 101 8.56 -5.23 18.47
N THR A 102 8.86 -5.55 17.21
CA THR A 102 9.54 -4.64 16.27
C THR A 102 8.65 -4.34 15.07
N LEU A 103 8.56 -3.06 14.70
CA LEU A 103 8.03 -2.62 13.42
C LEU A 103 9.14 -2.66 12.37
N TYR A 104 8.92 -3.39 11.29
CA TYR A 104 9.72 -3.38 10.07
C TYR A 104 9.00 -2.56 9.01
N PHE A 105 9.76 -1.82 8.21
CA PHE A 105 9.22 -1.00 7.13
C PHE A 105 10.35 -0.60 6.20
N THR A 106 10.03 -0.07 5.03
CA THR A 106 11.00 0.35 4.04
C THR A 106 10.94 1.86 3.81
N VAL A 107 12.07 2.42 3.40
CA VAL A 107 12.13 3.70 2.70
C VAL A 107 12.51 3.32 1.27
N PRO A 108 11.51 3.07 0.40
CA PRO A 108 11.81 2.75 -1.00
C PRO A 108 12.43 3.99 -1.66
N TYR A 109 13.22 3.77 -2.71
CA TYR A 109 14.07 4.75 -3.42
C TYR A 109 15.47 4.95 -2.83
N ASP A 110 16.40 5.31 -3.73
CA ASP A 110 17.87 5.20 -3.59
C ASP A 110 18.39 5.49 -2.17
N PRO A 111 18.96 4.48 -1.45
CA PRO A 111 19.29 3.13 -1.92
C PRO A 111 18.15 2.09 -1.81
N GLY A 112 17.04 2.42 -1.16
CA GLY A 112 15.88 1.53 -0.97
C GLY A 112 16.06 0.62 0.23
N ASP A 113 16.02 1.21 1.41
CA ASP A 113 16.48 0.61 2.66
C ASP A 113 15.36 -0.05 3.46
N LEU A 114 15.68 -1.15 4.13
CA LEU A 114 14.84 -1.80 5.13
C LEU A 114 15.20 -1.27 6.52
N TYR A 115 14.20 -0.75 7.23
CA TYR A 115 14.30 -0.22 8.58
C TYR A 115 13.60 -1.12 9.60
N LYS A 116 14.00 -0.90 10.85
CA LYS A 116 13.27 -1.36 12.03
C LYS A 116 13.12 -0.26 13.07
N TRP A 117 12.07 -0.35 13.86
CA TRP A 117 11.84 0.53 15.00
C TRP A 117 11.02 -0.17 16.08
N LYS A 118 11.33 0.07 17.36
CA LYS A 118 10.48 -0.36 18.48
C LYS A 118 9.81 0.84 19.13
N PRO A 119 8.55 0.71 19.59
CA PRO A 119 7.91 1.75 20.40
C PRO A 119 8.79 2.16 21.59
N GLY A 120 9.13 3.44 21.66
CA GLY A 120 10.00 4.02 22.68
C GLY A 120 11.46 4.24 22.25
N ASP A 121 11.90 3.64 21.13
CA ASP A 121 13.21 3.94 20.56
C ASP A 121 13.23 5.37 19.98
N ALA A 122 14.36 6.05 20.15
CA ALA A 122 14.52 7.45 19.74
C ALA A 122 14.39 7.67 18.22
N ALA A 123 14.82 6.71 17.41
CA ALA A 123 14.76 6.77 15.96
C ALA A 123 14.79 5.35 15.34
N PRO A 124 14.26 5.17 14.12
CA PRO A 124 14.43 3.93 13.37
C PRO A 124 15.88 3.66 13.01
N THR A 125 16.22 2.38 12.81
CA THR A 125 17.57 1.94 12.41
C THR A 125 17.51 1.10 11.15
N ILE A 126 18.51 1.25 10.28
CA ILE A 126 18.64 0.45 9.07
C ILE A 126 19.00 -0.98 9.46
N VAL A 127 18.22 -1.93 8.94
CA VAL A 127 18.48 -3.37 9.02
C VAL A 127 19.35 -3.82 7.85
N ARG A 128 19.00 -3.33 6.66
CA ARG A 128 19.67 -3.65 5.41
C ARG A 128 19.53 -2.46 4.48
N SER A 129 20.62 -2.07 3.86
CA SER A 129 20.62 -1.00 2.85
C SER A 129 20.68 -1.58 1.44
N GLY A 130 20.03 -0.89 0.50
CA GLY A 130 20.00 -1.31 -0.89
C GLY A 130 18.90 -2.32 -1.21
N GLY A 131 18.71 -2.56 -2.50
CA GLY A 131 17.81 -3.59 -3.02
C GLY A 131 16.49 -3.04 -3.58
N TYR A 132 16.20 -1.75 -3.36
CA TYR A 132 14.86 -1.21 -3.54
C TYR A 132 13.85 -2.13 -2.85
N ALA A 133 14.05 -2.36 -1.55
CA ALA A 133 13.10 -3.08 -0.72
C ALA A 133 11.79 -2.29 -0.64
N ILE A 134 10.65 -2.96 -0.87
CA ILE A 134 9.33 -2.31 -0.85
C ILE A 134 8.43 -3.00 0.18
N GLY A 135 7.66 -4.00 -0.20
CA GLY A 135 6.75 -4.72 0.67
C GLY A 135 7.43 -5.76 1.54
N ASN A 136 6.88 -5.96 2.73
CA ASN A 136 7.33 -6.95 3.70
C ASN A 136 6.19 -7.87 4.14
N GLY A 137 6.55 -9.09 4.52
CA GLY A 137 5.69 -10.02 5.24
C GLY A 137 6.47 -10.80 6.28
N ILE A 138 5.76 -11.49 7.20
CA ILE A 138 6.37 -12.42 8.16
C ILE A 138 5.90 -13.84 7.84
N ASN A 139 6.85 -14.76 7.67
CA ASN A 139 6.54 -16.17 7.49
C ASN A 139 6.39 -16.90 8.84
N LYS A 140 5.92 -18.15 8.80
CA LYS A 140 5.71 -18.98 10.01
C LYS A 140 6.97 -19.23 10.84
N ALA A 141 8.15 -19.09 10.25
CA ALA A 141 9.42 -19.21 10.94
C ALA A 141 9.86 -17.89 11.61
N ASN A 142 9.01 -16.85 11.59
CA ASN A 142 9.29 -15.49 12.04
C ASN A 142 10.40 -14.80 11.26
N GLU A 143 10.61 -15.22 10.01
CA GLU A 143 11.54 -14.58 9.09
C GLU A 143 10.81 -13.49 8.32
N LEU A 144 11.52 -12.39 8.05
CA LEU A 144 11.02 -11.33 7.19
C LEU A 144 11.15 -11.80 5.74
N VAL A 145 10.06 -11.74 4.99
CA VAL A 145 10.07 -11.89 3.53
C VAL A 145 9.90 -10.51 2.91
N THR A 146 10.71 -10.18 1.91
CA THR A 146 10.78 -8.83 1.35
C THR A 146 10.77 -8.89 -0.17
N ALA A 147 9.94 -8.05 -0.78
CA ALA A 147 9.96 -7.79 -2.21
C ALA A 147 11.05 -6.74 -2.50
N GLU A 148 11.93 -7.06 -3.43
CA GLU A 148 13.03 -6.20 -3.86
C GLU A 148 12.89 -5.94 -5.35
N ALA A 149 12.89 -4.66 -5.74
CA ALA A 149 12.80 -4.30 -7.15
C ALA A 149 14.17 -4.31 -7.86
N VAL A 150 15.30 -4.30 -7.13
CA VAL A 150 16.64 -4.22 -7.74
C VAL A 150 17.68 -5.10 -7.01
N PRO A 151 18.09 -6.26 -7.58
CA PRO A 151 17.45 -6.92 -8.71
C PRO A 151 16.03 -7.41 -8.34
N PRO A 152 15.12 -7.57 -9.32
CA PRO A 152 13.75 -8.02 -9.06
C PRO A 152 13.72 -9.43 -8.46
N ARG A 153 13.29 -9.54 -7.21
CA ARG A 153 13.18 -10.83 -6.50
C ARG A 153 12.35 -10.71 -5.22
N VAL A 154 12.03 -11.87 -4.66
CA VAL A 154 11.57 -12.00 -3.28
C VAL A 154 12.68 -12.67 -2.48
N THR A 155 13.02 -12.09 -1.33
CA THR A 155 14.02 -12.66 -0.41
C THR A 155 13.44 -12.99 0.94
N ARG A 156 14.11 -13.88 1.67
CA ARG A 156 13.95 -14.05 3.12
C ARG A 156 15.18 -13.53 3.85
N THR A 157 14.95 -12.78 4.93
CA THR A 157 15.98 -12.37 5.88
C THR A 157 15.88 -13.25 7.13
N ARG A 158 16.90 -14.09 7.32
CA ARG A 158 17.02 -14.99 8.47
C ARG A 158 17.32 -14.21 9.75
N PRO A 159 17.08 -14.78 10.95
CA PRO A 159 17.35 -14.11 12.22
C PRO A 159 18.81 -13.68 12.43
N ASP A 160 19.76 -14.35 11.78
CA ASP A 160 21.19 -14.00 11.80
C ASP A 160 21.58 -12.87 10.83
N GLY A 161 20.61 -12.33 10.08
CA GLY A 161 20.80 -11.29 9.07
C GLY A 161 21.15 -11.82 7.68
N GLY A 162 21.29 -13.14 7.50
CA GLY A 162 21.51 -13.74 6.19
C GLY A 162 20.32 -13.54 5.26
N VAL A 163 20.58 -13.16 4.01
CA VAL A 163 19.57 -12.95 2.97
C VAL A 163 19.63 -14.10 1.98
N GLU A 164 18.47 -14.67 1.65
CA GLU A 164 18.35 -15.73 0.66
C GLU A 164 17.21 -15.42 -0.32
N GLU A 165 17.46 -15.64 -1.61
CA GLU A 165 16.44 -15.51 -2.65
C GLU A 165 15.44 -16.66 -2.56
N ILE A 166 14.15 -16.32 -2.55
CA ILE A 166 13.05 -17.28 -2.63
C ILE A 166 12.67 -17.52 -4.09
N ALA A 167 12.50 -16.44 -4.86
CA ALA A 167 12.18 -16.50 -6.29
C ALA A 167 12.50 -15.17 -6.98
N SER A 168 12.84 -15.23 -8.26
CA SER A 168 13.02 -14.09 -9.17
C SER A 168 12.22 -14.24 -10.49
N SER A 169 11.53 -15.37 -10.66
CA SER A 169 10.68 -15.65 -11.82
C SER A 169 9.63 -16.70 -11.49
N ALA A 170 8.53 -16.69 -12.24
CA ALA A 170 7.54 -17.76 -12.25
C ALA A 170 7.85 -18.83 -13.30
N ASP A 171 7.87 -20.09 -12.86
CA ASP A 171 8.28 -21.25 -13.65
C ASP A 171 7.05 -21.97 -14.21
N GLY A 172 6.32 -21.28 -15.09
CA GLY A 172 4.96 -21.68 -15.49
C GLY A 172 4.80 -22.47 -16.80
N GLY A 173 5.88 -22.92 -17.46
CA GLY A 173 5.77 -23.64 -18.74
C GLY A 173 6.99 -23.56 -19.66
N ALA A 174 6.77 -23.27 -20.95
CA ALA A 174 7.83 -23.30 -21.99
C ALA A 174 8.93 -22.24 -21.82
N ALA A 175 8.68 -21.17 -21.07
CA ALA A 175 9.65 -20.16 -20.66
C ALA A 175 9.25 -19.54 -19.30
N ALA A 176 10.25 -19.17 -18.49
CA ALA A 176 10.03 -18.49 -17.21
C ALA A 176 9.55 -17.05 -17.43
N ILE A 177 8.66 -16.58 -16.55
CA ILE A 177 8.19 -15.18 -16.53
C ILE A 177 8.97 -14.45 -15.45
N PRO A 178 9.90 -13.54 -15.79
CA PRO A 178 10.70 -12.85 -14.79
C PRO A 178 9.85 -11.90 -13.97
N PHE A 179 10.23 -11.69 -12.71
CA PHE A 179 9.78 -10.53 -11.96
C PHE A 179 10.40 -9.27 -12.54
N LEU A 180 9.65 -8.19 -12.52
CA LEU A 180 10.04 -6.91 -13.08
C LEU A 180 10.29 -5.89 -11.96
N ALA A 181 9.33 -5.71 -11.08
CA ALA A 181 9.45 -4.90 -9.88
C ALA A 181 8.47 -5.39 -8.81
N PRO A 182 8.77 -6.50 -8.11
CA PRO A 182 8.00 -6.93 -6.95
C PRO A 182 7.77 -5.79 -5.98
N ASN A 183 6.52 -5.61 -5.55
CA ASN A 183 6.08 -4.49 -4.75
C ASN A 183 5.60 -4.96 -3.38
N ASP A 184 4.33 -5.34 -3.23
CA ASP A 184 3.78 -5.78 -1.95
C ASP A 184 3.68 -7.31 -1.83
N ILE A 185 3.72 -7.80 -0.58
CA ILE A 185 3.68 -9.23 -0.24
C ILE A 185 2.63 -9.50 0.83
N ALA A 186 1.80 -10.52 0.59
CA ALA A 186 0.98 -11.14 1.63
C ALA A 186 1.43 -12.59 1.89
N VAL A 187 1.38 -13.02 3.16
CA VAL A 187 1.78 -14.37 3.59
C VAL A 187 0.59 -15.11 4.17
N SER A 188 0.25 -16.26 3.59
CA SER A 188 -0.85 -17.10 4.07
C SER A 188 -0.48 -17.89 5.32
N LYS A 189 -1.51 -18.42 6.01
CA LYS A 189 -1.31 -19.41 7.09
C LYS A 189 -0.78 -20.74 6.58
N ALA A 190 -0.66 -20.98 5.28
CA ALA A 190 0.08 -22.12 4.73
C ALA A 190 1.56 -21.80 4.47
N GLY A 191 1.96 -20.52 4.50
CA GLY A 191 3.28 -20.05 4.10
C GLY A 191 3.39 -19.77 2.59
N ILE A 192 2.26 -19.61 1.90
CA ILE A 192 2.21 -19.18 0.50
C ILE A 192 2.42 -17.67 0.48
N LEU A 193 3.25 -17.21 -0.45
CA LEU A 193 3.45 -15.77 -0.69
C LEU A 193 2.62 -15.35 -1.88
N TYR A 194 1.92 -14.22 -1.78
CA TYR A 194 1.30 -13.55 -2.92
C TYR A 194 2.00 -12.21 -3.10
N VAL A 195 2.38 -11.91 -4.33
CA VAL A 195 3.30 -10.83 -4.64
C VAL A 195 2.73 -10.02 -5.79
N THR A 196 2.60 -8.72 -5.60
CA THR A 196 2.26 -7.80 -6.69
C THR A 196 3.51 -7.33 -7.40
N ASP A 197 3.40 -7.14 -8.71
CA ASP A 197 4.49 -6.66 -9.56
C ASP A 197 3.94 -5.62 -10.54
N PRO A 198 3.84 -4.35 -10.14
CA PRO A 198 3.41 -3.24 -10.99
C PRO A 198 4.46 -2.78 -11.99
N ALA A 199 5.63 -3.46 -12.08
CA ALA A 199 6.70 -3.14 -13.01
C ALA A 199 7.20 -1.67 -12.96
N TYR A 200 7.05 -0.97 -11.82
CA TYR A 200 7.37 0.46 -11.70
C TYR A 200 8.84 0.79 -12.00
N GLN A 201 9.77 -0.01 -11.47
CA GLN A 201 11.22 0.22 -11.65
C GLN A 201 11.78 -0.41 -12.92
N ASN A 202 11.06 -1.39 -13.50
CA ASN A 202 11.47 -2.10 -14.72
C ASN A 202 10.25 -2.28 -15.63
N PRO A 203 9.93 -1.29 -16.48
CA PRO A 203 8.69 -1.26 -17.24
C PRO A 203 8.45 -2.52 -18.07
N GLY A 204 7.25 -3.09 -17.94
CA GLY A 204 6.83 -4.27 -18.68
C GLY A 204 5.39 -4.65 -18.36
N THR A 205 5.11 -5.95 -18.28
CA THR A 205 3.75 -6.43 -18.00
C THR A 205 3.51 -6.54 -16.50
N ASN A 206 2.68 -5.65 -15.97
CA ASN A 206 2.21 -5.69 -14.59
C ASN A 206 1.60 -7.06 -14.30
N SER A 207 1.91 -7.66 -13.16
CA SER A 207 1.56 -9.05 -12.84
C SER A 207 1.26 -9.24 -11.36
N ILE A 208 0.59 -10.33 -11.03
CA ILE A 208 0.51 -10.84 -9.66
C ILE A 208 1.03 -12.28 -9.70
N PHE A 209 1.86 -12.64 -8.74
CA PHE A 209 2.45 -13.96 -8.62
C PHE A 209 2.07 -14.60 -7.28
N TRP A 210 2.08 -15.92 -7.23
CA TRP A 210 2.08 -16.66 -5.97
C TRP A 210 3.26 -17.62 -5.91
N ILE A 211 3.82 -17.78 -4.72
CA ILE A 211 4.97 -18.63 -4.44
C ILE A 211 4.53 -19.68 -3.45
N SER A 212 4.66 -20.96 -3.82
CA SER A 212 4.25 -22.04 -2.93
C SER A 212 5.15 -22.08 -1.68
N GLY A 213 4.61 -22.53 -0.55
CA GLY A 213 5.40 -22.70 0.68
C GLY A 213 6.53 -23.75 0.57
N GLN A 214 6.57 -24.52 -0.52
CA GLN A 214 7.64 -25.48 -0.83
C GLN A 214 8.64 -24.93 -1.87
N GLY A 215 8.46 -23.70 -2.34
CA GLY A 215 9.21 -23.09 -3.43
C GLY A 215 8.48 -23.17 -4.78
N GLY A 216 8.97 -22.42 -5.76
CA GLY A 216 8.35 -22.28 -7.08
C GLY A 216 7.30 -21.19 -7.11
N ALA A 217 7.47 -20.24 -8.03
CA ALA A 217 6.54 -19.15 -8.27
C ALA A 217 5.70 -19.42 -9.52
N ASN A 218 4.48 -18.91 -9.52
CA ASN A 218 3.49 -19.07 -10.59
C ASN A 218 2.81 -17.72 -10.83
N LEU A 219 2.49 -17.44 -12.11
CA LEU A 219 1.69 -16.28 -12.47
C LEU A 219 0.22 -16.52 -12.05
N ILE A 220 -0.37 -15.53 -11.38
CA ILE A 220 -1.81 -15.47 -11.09
C ILE A 220 -2.51 -14.83 -12.29
N GLU A 221 -2.14 -13.60 -12.61
CA GLU A 221 -2.73 -12.82 -13.69
C GLU A 221 -1.72 -11.76 -14.17
N ALA A 222 -1.79 -11.42 -15.45
CA ALA A 222 -0.96 -10.41 -16.10
C ALA A 222 -1.85 -9.30 -16.69
N PHE A 223 -1.38 -8.05 -16.59
CA PHE A 223 -2.13 -6.85 -16.93
C PHE A 223 -1.34 -5.95 -17.90
N PRO A 224 -1.34 -6.26 -19.20
CA PRO A 224 -0.59 -5.47 -20.17
C PRO A 224 -1.15 -4.07 -20.41
N GLN A 225 -2.33 -3.74 -19.87
CA GLN A 225 -3.08 -2.51 -20.14
C GLN A 225 -3.66 -1.87 -18.87
N LEU A 226 -3.36 -2.39 -17.67
CA LEU A 226 -3.90 -1.89 -16.40
C LEU A 226 -2.73 -1.39 -15.55
N ASP A 227 -2.75 -0.12 -15.21
CA ASP A 227 -1.82 0.45 -14.23
C ASP A 227 -2.02 -0.22 -12.85
N GLY A 228 -0.89 -0.41 -12.17
CA GLY A 228 -0.54 -1.70 -11.57
C GLY A 228 -1.28 -2.19 -10.32
N PRO A 229 -1.22 -3.51 -10.07
CA PRO A 229 -1.57 -4.09 -8.79
C PRO A 229 -0.58 -3.60 -7.73
N ASN A 230 -1.07 -3.23 -6.55
CA ASN A 230 -0.26 -2.61 -5.53
C ASN A 230 -0.37 -3.36 -4.20
N GLY A 231 -1.08 -2.87 -3.20
CA GLY A 231 -1.29 -3.58 -1.95
C GLY A 231 -1.97 -4.93 -2.11
N VAL A 232 -1.54 -5.90 -1.30
CA VAL A 232 -2.10 -7.26 -1.27
C VAL A 232 -2.28 -7.74 0.17
N SER A 233 -3.40 -8.38 0.45
CA SER A 233 -3.68 -8.97 1.77
C SER A 233 -4.63 -10.17 1.66
N ILE A 234 -4.76 -10.97 2.72
CA ILE A 234 -5.49 -12.24 2.69
C ILE A 234 -6.55 -12.25 3.81
N SER A 235 -7.72 -12.82 3.56
CA SER A 235 -8.76 -12.99 4.57
C SER A 235 -8.29 -13.86 5.74
N PRO A 236 -8.89 -13.72 6.94
CA PRO A 236 -8.48 -14.50 8.11
C PRO A 236 -8.59 -16.02 7.93
N ASP A 237 -9.43 -16.47 7.02
CA ASP A 237 -9.66 -17.89 6.73
C ASP A 237 -8.86 -18.42 5.52
N ASP A 238 -7.93 -17.63 4.97
CA ASP A 238 -7.12 -17.97 3.79
C ASP A 238 -7.95 -18.28 2.52
N LYS A 239 -9.21 -17.81 2.44
CA LYS A 239 -10.09 -18.08 1.30
C LYS A 239 -10.23 -16.94 0.30
N THR A 240 -9.76 -15.74 0.63
CA THR A 240 -9.86 -14.58 -0.25
C THR A 240 -8.54 -13.81 -0.25
N LEU A 241 -8.00 -13.55 -1.44
CA LEU A 241 -6.90 -12.62 -1.66
C LEU A 241 -7.47 -11.28 -2.12
N TYR A 242 -7.08 -10.19 -1.48
CA TYR A 242 -7.44 -8.82 -1.87
C TYR A 242 -6.23 -8.14 -2.51
N VAL A 243 -6.46 -7.40 -3.60
CA VAL A 243 -5.41 -6.66 -4.30
C VAL A 243 -5.92 -5.28 -4.70
N SER A 244 -5.21 -4.22 -4.35
CA SER A 244 -5.54 -2.86 -4.79
C SER A 244 -4.98 -2.61 -6.19
N PHE A 245 -5.70 -1.81 -6.97
CA PHE A 245 -5.29 -1.33 -8.29
C PHE A 245 -5.32 0.18 -8.26
N THR A 246 -4.12 0.78 -8.28
CA THR A 246 -3.91 2.18 -7.91
C THR A 246 -4.46 3.17 -8.93
N ASN A 247 -4.19 2.98 -10.22
CA ASN A 247 -4.51 4.00 -11.25
C ASN A 247 -5.02 3.39 -12.56
N PRO A 248 -6.08 2.58 -12.57
CA PRO A 248 -6.55 1.94 -13.79
C PRO A 248 -6.94 2.98 -14.86
N PRO A 249 -6.78 2.69 -16.17
CA PRO A 249 -7.11 3.66 -17.19
C PRO A 249 -8.63 3.90 -17.25
N PRO A 250 -9.06 5.13 -17.58
CA PRO A 250 -10.47 5.45 -17.77
C PRO A 250 -11.16 4.50 -18.77
N PRO A 251 -12.45 4.15 -18.56
CA PRO A 251 -13.38 4.73 -17.57
C PRO A 251 -13.34 4.04 -16.20
N ALA A 252 -12.41 3.10 -15.97
CA ALA A 252 -12.26 2.50 -14.66
C ALA A 252 -11.76 3.54 -13.65
N VAL A 253 -12.19 3.36 -12.40
CA VAL A 253 -11.69 4.14 -11.26
C VAL A 253 -10.85 3.22 -10.37
N PRO A 254 -9.94 3.76 -9.55
CA PRO A 254 -9.18 3.00 -8.57
C PRO A 254 -10.07 2.08 -7.71
N PHE A 255 -9.64 0.84 -7.54
CA PHE A 255 -10.48 -0.22 -6.97
C PHE A 255 -9.67 -1.27 -6.23
N ILE A 256 -10.36 -2.09 -5.43
CA ILE A 256 -9.82 -3.32 -4.84
C ILE A 256 -10.49 -4.51 -5.55
N ALA A 257 -9.69 -5.47 -5.97
CA ALA A 257 -10.14 -6.76 -6.46
C ALA A 257 -10.08 -7.82 -5.35
N LYS A 258 -10.86 -8.88 -5.50
CA LYS A 258 -10.76 -10.09 -4.69
C LYS A 258 -10.66 -11.34 -5.55
N TYR A 259 -9.85 -12.30 -5.11
CA TYR A 259 -9.70 -13.62 -5.74
C TYR A 259 -10.13 -14.68 -4.73
N PRO A 260 -11.04 -15.60 -5.08
CA PRO A 260 -11.27 -16.78 -4.25
C PRO A 260 -10.01 -17.64 -4.27
N LEU A 261 -9.61 -18.14 -3.11
CA LEU A 261 -8.50 -19.08 -2.95
C LEU A 261 -9.06 -20.48 -2.72
N ASP A 262 -8.53 -21.48 -3.43
CA ASP A 262 -8.87 -22.87 -3.17
C ASP A 262 -8.18 -23.41 -1.90
N ALA A 263 -8.44 -24.67 -1.56
CA ALA A 263 -7.83 -25.30 -0.37
C ALA A 263 -6.29 -25.43 -0.43
N LYS A 264 -5.68 -25.21 -1.60
CA LYS A 264 -4.23 -25.18 -1.80
C LYS A 264 -3.69 -23.75 -1.87
N GLY A 265 -4.53 -22.73 -1.71
CA GLY A 265 -4.17 -21.32 -1.87
C GLY A 265 -3.97 -20.90 -3.33
N VAL A 266 -4.50 -21.65 -4.29
CA VAL A 266 -4.46 -21.25 -5.69
C VAL A 266 -5.59 -20.24 -5.94
N PRO A 267 -5.29 -19.05 -6.48
CA PRO A 267 -6.31 -18.07 -6.82
C PRO A 267 -7.15 -18.49 -8.02
N GLY A 268 -8.46 -18.31 -7.89
CA GLY A 268 -9.42 -18.43 -8.98
C GLY A 268 -9.63 -17.11 -9.72
N VAL A 269 -10.78 -16.99 -10.38
CA VAL A 269 -11.13 -15.81 -11.18
C VAL A 269 -11.42 -14.62 -10.26
N ARG A 270 -10.77 -13.48 -10.52
CA ARG A 270 -11.02 -12.25 -9.76
C ARG A 270 -12.44 -11.71 -9.94
N ALA A 271 -12.92 -11.04 -8.90
CA ALA A 271 -14.08 -10.16 -8.93
C ALA A 271 -13.70 -8.79 -8.37
N LYS A 272 -14.45 -7.75 -8.75
CA LYS A 272 -14.32 -6.46 -8.08
C LYS A 272 -14.85 -6.57 -6.64
N PHE A 273 -14.11 -6.02 -5.69
CA PHE A 273 -14.55 -5.92 -4.30
C PHE A 273 -15.24 -4.58 -4.06
N VAL A 274 -14.49 -3.47 -4.15
CA VAL A 274 -15.01 -2.10 -3.97
C VAL A 274 -14.31 -1.12 -4.90
N ASP A 275 -15.01 -0.06 -5.28
CA ASP A 275 -14.38 1.14 -5.87
C ASP A 275 -13.90 2.04 -4.73
N VAL A 276 -12.67 2.55 -4.84
CA VAL A 276 -12.10 3.51 -3.86
C VAL A 276 -12.31 4.96 -4.31
N GLY A 277 -12.73 5.15 -5.57
CA GLY A 277 -13.14 6.43 -6.14
C GLY A 277 -12.05 7.11 -6.98
N PRO A 278 -12.42 8.06 -7.85
CA PRO A 278 -11.50 8.70 -8.79
C PRO A 278 -10.48 9.65 -8.14
N ASP A 279 -10.76 10.17 -6.95
CA ASP A 279 -9.91 11.12 -6.22
C ASP A 279 -9.02 10.42 -5.18
N SER A 280 -8.58 9.19 -5.51
CA SER A 280 -7.90 8.30 -4.58
C SER A 280 -6.88 7.40 -5.26
N ASP A 281 -5.71 7.22 -4.64
CA ASP A 281 -4.71 6.25 -5.08
C ASP A 281 -4.61 5.17 -3.98
N PRO A 282 -5.35 4.03 -4.07
CA PRO A 282 -5.24 2.95 -3.11
C PRO A 282 -3.89 2.25 -3.25
N ASP A 283 -3.31 1.90 -2.12
CA ASP A 283 -1.94 1.41 -1.99
C ASP A 283 -1.95 0.16 -1.10
N GLY A 284 -1.15 0.11 -0.02
CA GLY A 284 -1.07 -1.03 0.91
C GLY A 284 -2.40 -1.44 1.56
N LEU A 285 -2.55 -2.74 1.78
CA LEU A 285 -3.75 -3.37 2.36
C LEU A 285 -3.44 -4.09 3.67
N ALA A 286 -4.40 -4.09 4.60
CA ALA A 286 -4.39 -4.94 5.78
C ALA A 286 -5.79 -5.50 6.05
N VAL A 287 -5.87 -6.62 6.78
CA VAL A 287 -7.13 -7.24 7.17
C VAL A 287 -7.12 -7.48 8.68
N ASP A 288 -8.24 -7.24 9.36
CA ASP A 288 -8.39 -7.51 10.79
C ASP A 288 -8.85 -8.96 11.07
N ASP A 289 -8.99 -9.33 12.34
CA ASP A 289 -9.41 -10.66 12.77
C ASP A 289 -10.90 -10.97 12.57
N GLN A 290 -11.71 -9.97 12.22
CA GLN A 290 -13.12 -10.13 11.84
C GLN A 290 -13.32 -10.24 10.32
N GLY A 291 -12.29 -9.89 9.53
CA GLY A 291 -12.33 -9.91 8.07
C GLY A 291 -12.55 -8.55 7.42
N ASP A 292 -12.54 -7.46 8.21
CA ASP A 292 -12.62 -6.10 7.67
C ASP A 292 -11.32 -5.77 6.92
N VAL A 293 -11.47 -5.20 5.72
CA VAL A 293 -10.38 -4.84 4.81
C VAL A 293 -10.07 -3.35 4.94
N PHE A 294 -8.82 -3.05 5.25
CA PHE A 294 -8.28 -1.70 5.36
C PHE A 294 -7.42 -1.41 4.13
N VAL A 295 -7.53 -0.19 3.61
CA VAL A 295 -6.73 0.28 2.48
C VAL A 295 -6.13 1.64 2.77
N ALA A 296 -4.80 1.72 2.73
CA ALA A 296 -4.09 2.98 2.68
C ALA A 296 -4.36 3.64 1.34
N ARG A 297 -4.60 4.96 1.36
CA ARG A 297 -4.78 5.70 0.11
C ARG A 297 -4.32 7.14 0.22
N LYS A 298 -3.86 7.67 -0.91
CA LYS A 298 -3.89 9.11 -1.15
C LYS A 298 -5.34 9.57 -1.31
N ARG A 299 -5.64 10.77 -0.83
CA ARG A 299 -6.95 11.43 -0.89
C ARG A 299 -6.77 12.84 -1.41
N VAL A 300 -7.55 13.23 -2.42
CA VAL A 300 -7.70 14.63 -2.80
C VAL A 300 -9.01 15.16 -2.20
N THR A 301 -8.98 16.30 -1.52
CA THR A 301 -10.19 16.95 -0.98
C THR A 301 -10.85 17.84 -2.03
N ASP A 302 -12.11 18.22 -1.80
CA ASP A 302 -12.83 19.19 -2.64
C ASP A 302 -12.09 20.54 -2.75
N ALA A 303 -11.29 20.88 -1.74
CA ALA A 303 -10.44 22.07 -1.73
C ALA A 303 -9.10 21.87 -2.46
N GLY A 304 -8.87 20.73 -3.09
CA GLY A 304 -7.66 20.37 -3.83
C GLY A 304 -6.47 19.93 -2.96
N ALA A 305 -6.66 19.76 -1.64
CA ALA A 305 -5.58 19.34 -0.77
C ALA A 305 -5.29 17.84 -0.94
N THR A 306 -4.03 17.47 -1.10
CA THR A 306 -3.58 16.07 -1.16
C THR A 306 -3.18 15.61 0.24
N LEU A 307 -3.96 14.69 0.80
CA LEU A 307 -3.83 14.12 2.14
C LEU A 307 -3.84 12.59 2.07
N GLY A 308 -3.85 11.90 3.21
CA GLY A 308 -4.03 10.46 3.28
C GLY A 308 -5.26 10.05 4.06
N ALA A 309 -5.69 8.82 3.80
CA ALA A 309 -6.69 8.15 4.60
C ALA A 309 -6.42 6.64 4.64
N VAL A 310 -6.98 5.97 5.64
CA VAL A 310 -7.20 4.53 5.63
C VAL A 310 -8.70 4.29 5.61
N ASP A 311 -9.21 3.75 4.50
CA ASP A 311 -10.62 3.35 4.42
C ASP A 311 -10.78 1.93 4.95
N ALA A 312 -11.85 1.67 5.69
CA ALA A 312 -12.20 0.35 6.21
C ALA A 312 -13.51 -0.13 5.59
N PHE A 313 -13.55 -1.40 5.17
CA PHE A 313 -14.69 -2.04 4.56
C PHE A 313 -14.95 -3.39 5.21
N LYS A 314 -16.22 -3.76 5.40
CA LYS A 314 -16.60 -5.14 5.73
C LYS A 314 -16.24 -6.09 4.59
N ASP A 315 -16.16 -7.38 4.87
CA ASP A 315 -15.88 -8.44 3.88
C ASP A 315 -16.90 -8.54 2.72
N ASP A 316 -18.09 -7.97 2.90
CA ASP A 316 -19.13 -7.79 1.88
C ASP A 316 -18.97 -6.52 1.02
N GLY A 317 -18.02 -5.65 1.35
CA GLY A 317 -17.71 -4.39 0.67
C GLY A 317 -18.40 -3.17 1.26
N THR A 318 -19.18 -3.31 2.32
CA THR A 318 -19.81 -2.18 3.02
C THR A 318 -18.75 -1.29 3.66
N LYS A 319 -18.71 0.00 3.28
CA LYS A 319 -17.79 0.97 3.90
C LYS A 319 -18.16 1.22 5.36
N ILE A 320 -17.19 1.04 6.25
CA ILE A 320 -17.30 1.32 7.69
C ILE A 320 -16.99 2.80 7.94
N GLY A 321 -15.88 3.28 7.38
CA GLY A 321 -15.47 4.68 7.46
C GLY A 321 -14.02 4.90 7.05
N SER A 322 -13.45 6.03 7.46
CA SER A 322 -12.10 6.45 7.06
C SER A 322 -11.32 7.05 8.23
N ILE A 323 -10.05 6.68 8.36
CA ILE A 323 -9.09 7.26 9.30
C ILE A 323 -8.23 8.27 8.54
N ASN A 324 -8.42 9.57 8.77
CA ASN A 324 -7.67 10.61 8.06
C ASN A 324 -6.28 10.84 8.66
N VAL A 325 -5.28 11.03 7.80
CA VAL A 325 -3.89 11.39 8.17
C VAL A 325 -3.42 12.59 7.34
N PRO A 326 -2.49 13.41 7.85
CA PRO A 326 -2.12 14.69 7.23
C PRO A 326 -1.25 14.55 5.97
N GLU A 327 -0.77 13.35 5.66
CA GLU A 327 0.09 13.05 4.51
C GLU A 327 -0.49 11.84 3.77
N PRO A 328 -0.34 11.73 2.43
CA PRO A 328 -0.81 10.58 1.67
C PRO A 328 -0.34 9.26 2.29
N ALA A 329 -1.28 8.35 2.55
CA ALA A 329 -0.97 7.06 3.14
C ALA A 329 -0.56 6.06 2.04
N THR A 330 0.48 5.29 2.32
CA THR A 330 1.13 4.38 1.36
C THR A 330 1.03 2.93 1.80
N SER A 331 1.27 2.66 3.08
CA SER A 331 1.32 1.31 3.63
C SER A 331 0.70 1.26 5.01
N ILE A 332 0.14 0.11 5.37
CA ILE A 332 -0.49 -0.12 6.66
C ILE A 332 -0.18 -1.50 7.20
N GLY A 333 -0.07 -1.60 8.52
CA GLY A 333 0.09 -2.88 9.18
C GLY A 333 -0.32 -2.83 10.64
N PHE A 334 -1.02 -3.87 11.08
CA PHE A 334 -1.38 -4.03 12.49
C PHE A 334 -0.18 -4.49 13.32
N GLY A 335 -0.08 -4.00 14.55
CA GLY A 335 0.97 -4.36 15.48
C GLY A 335 0.65 -3.99 16.93
N GLY A 336 1.69 -3.97 17.75
CA GLY A 336 1.56 -3.92 19.21
C GLY A 336 1.27 -5.29 19.81
N ALA A 337 1.38 -5.39 21.14
CA ALA A 337 1.27 -6.66 21.86
C ALA A 337 -0.13 -7.31 21.72
N ASP A 338 -1.17 -6.51 21.55
CA ASP A 338 -2.55 -6.98 21.33
C ASP A 338 -2.99 -6.93 19.86
N ARG A 339 -2.06 -6.55 18.94
CA ARG A 339 -2.29 -6.39 17.50
C ARG A 339 -3.36 -5.35 17.16
N LYS A 340 -3.74 -4.47 18.10
CA LYS A 340 -4.80 -3.47 17.89
C LYS A 340 -4.28 -2.09 17.51
N THR A 341 -2.98 -1.93 17.29
CA THR A 341 -2.42 -0.66 16.80
C THR A 341 -2.22 -0.76 15.29
N LEU A 342 -2.88 0.09 14.52
CA LEU A 342 -2.63 0.22 13.09
C LEU A 342 -1.51 1.25 12.88
N PHE A 343 -0.41 0.84 12.27
CA PHE A 343 0.66 1.71 11.81
C PHE A 343 0.42 2.11 10.35
N ILE A 344 0.74 3.36 10.01
CA ILE A 344 0.43 3.98 8.72
C ILE A 344 1.69 4.67 8.20
N GLY A 345 2.29 4.14 7.14
CA GLY A 345 3.37 4.79 6.39
C GLY A 345 2.81 5.88 5.46
N THR A 346 3.64 6.86 5.11
CA THR A 346 3.24 8.00 4.28
C THR A 346 4.17 8.28 3.11
N GLN A 347 3.67 9.05 2.13
CA GLN A 347 4.49 9.77 1.16
C GLN A 347 5.19 10.94 1.85
N GLY A 348 6.15 10.60 2.71
CA GLY A 348 6.88 11.53 3.56
C GLY A 348 7.89 10.78 4.43
N SER A 349 8.26 11.38 5.56
CA SER A 349 9.23 10.82 6.50
C SER A 349 8.59 10.08 7.67
N LYS A 350 7.26 10.10 7.80
CA LYS A 350 6.58 9.78 9.07
C LYS A 350 5.82 8.46 9.01
N ILE A 351 5.74 7.83 10.18
CA ILE A 351 4.80 6.75 10.45
C ILE A 351 3.82 7.26 11.49
N TYR A 352 2.53 7.16 11.20
CA TYR A 352 1.46 7.40 12.16
C TYR A 352 1.00 6.10 12.79
N GLN A 353 0.38 6.19 13.96
CA GLN A 353 -0.27 5.07 14.62
C GLN A 353 -1.64 5.48 15.16
N VAL A 354 -2.55 4.51 15.21
CA VAL A 354 -3.87 4.66 15.81
C VAL A 354 -4.29 3.36 16.50
N LYS A 355 -4.92 3.48 17.67
CA LYS A 355 -5.46 2.33 18.40
C LYS A 355 -6.87 2.02 17.89
N LEU A 356 -7.12 0.78 17.49
CA LEU A 356 -8.41 0.31 17.00
C LEU A 356 -9.06 -0.67 17.99
N ASN A 357 -10.34 -0.97 17.75
CA ASN A 357 -11.12 -1.86 18.62
C ASN A 357 -10.90 -3.35 18.30
N VAL A 358 -10.32 -3.62 17.14
CA VAL A 358 -10.08 -4.96 16.56
C VAL A 358 -8.59 -5.26 16.54
N ALA A 359 -8.24 -6.54 16.47
CA ALA A 359 -6.87 -6.96 16.28
C ALA A 359 -6.61 -7.28 14.80
N GLY A 360 -5.39 -7.05 14.33
CA GLY A 360 -4.93 -7.61 13.06
C GLY A 360 -4.81 -9.13 13.09
N LEU A 361 -4.48 -9.70 11.94
CA LEU A 361 -4.20 -11.13 11.80
C LEU A 361 -3.08 -11.61 12.74
N PRO A 362 -3.11 -12.89 13.17
CA PRO A 362 -1.98 -13.49 13.89
C PRO A 362 -0.84 -13.73 12.91
N HIS A 363 0.36 -13.24 13.25
CA HIS A 363 1.60 -13.51 12.53
C HIS A 363 2.48 -14.48 13.33
#